data_AF-A0A290ZEA3-F1
#
_entry.id   AF-A0A290ZEA3-F1
#
_cell.length_a   1.000
_cell.length_b   1.000
_cell.length_c   1.000
_cell.angle_alpha   90.00
_cell.angle_beta   90.00
_cell.angle_gamma   90.00
#
_symmetry.space_group_name_H-M   'P 1'
#
loop_
_entity.id
_entity.type
_entity.pdbx_description
1 polymer ?
#
loop_
_entity_poly.entity_id
_entity_poly.type
_entity_poly.pdbx_seq_one_letter_code
_entity_poly.pdbx_strand_id
1 'polypeptide(L)'
;MTQARSTAERWLDHVYGGAVEPSGDAVLVTPAHTVFGCRYTGSDEPMLAAALAVPGDGGQPFPLPNDDPFSVLDLVDGQPAARAMTDPADWVWRLNARGSVVAVDALVDRRPASVVPWRPEHELPGWWDRLRAWHFPHAEVSAVPDWEAAVAALRDGGEDTRGVVWVRRELAGAEVTGHLLYAHHGPDGVVVLDGMRGGPADLEVVAVKELVLARFHRPRPPVELLGFEAAVRRAEEHLAQAYGAGEVVLVDPSPEDELSRGWLFACTTAAYRDSDDLRYQMLDAALVVPKESDRAPFALPNADPWPWLERWDAGDAAGLDAPPAPSHAAWIGHTAAELGQVTGVSTHLGWAGVFGEFAGMEVGRTALVWVRRRDRRGRETVGHLLNGRRAEGGVQLADGTRPEPPVLTDEGLLGLHVIHYR
;
A
#
# COMPACT_ATOMS: atom_id res chain seq x y z
N MET A 1 24.02 -23.61 37.14
CA MET A 1 22.55 -23.58 36.92
C MET A 1 21.79 -22.79 37.99
N THR A 2 22.02 -22.99 39.29
CA THR A 2 21.28 -22.30 40.37
C THR A 2 21.29 -20.76 40.28
N GLN A 3 22.40 -20.16 39.83
CA GLN A 3 22.51 -18.71 39.66
C GLN A 3 21.68 -18.15 38.48
N ALA A 4 21.61 -18.88 37.36
CA ALA A 4 20.81 -18.46 36.20
C ALA A 4 19.31 -18.51 36.56
N ARG A 5 18.89 -19.59 37.25
CA ARG A 5 17.53 -19.73 37.74
C ARG A 5 17.14 -18.62 38.72
N SER A 6 17.96 -18.34 39.73
CA SER A 6 17.66 -17.26 40.69
C SER A 6 17.66 -15.87 40.05
N THR A 7 18.35 -15.70 38.92
CA THR A 7 18.33 -14.46 38.14
C THR A 7 17.05 -14.35 37.30
N ALA A 8 16.61 -15.45 36.68
CA ALA A 8 15.31 -15.54 36.02
C ALA A 8 14.15 -15.26 36.99
N GLU A 9 14.15 -15.89 38.16
CA GLU A 9 13.11 -15.71 39.20
C GLU A 9 13.01 -14.25 39.64
N ARG A 10 14.14 -13.58 39.93
CA ARG A 10 14.14 -12.15 40.32
C ARG A 10 13.66 -11.24 39.20
N TRP A 11 13.99 -11.55 37.95
CA TRP A 11 13.55 -10.76 36.82
C TRP A 11 12.04 -10.92 36.60
N LEU A 12 11.52 -12.15 36.67
CA LEU A 12 10.09 -12.42 36.53
C LEU A 12 9.28 -11.78 37.66
N ASP A 13 9.79 -11.83 38.90
CA ASP A 13 9.19 -11.14 40.03
C ASP A 13 9.15 -9.61 39.82
N HIS A 14 10.25 -9.02 39.34
CA HIS A 14 10.31 -7.59 39.03
C HIS A 14 9.33 -7.16 37.93
N VAL A 15 9.17 -7.96 36.88
CA VAL A 15 8.37 -7.62 35.70
C VAL A 15 6.88 -7.94 35.90
N TYR A 16 6.58 -9.09 36.49
CA TYR A 16 5.22 -9.61 36.63
C TYR A 16 4.68 -9.55 38.07
N GLY A 17 5.44 -9.01 39.03
CA GLY A 17 5.00 -8.85 40.42
C GLY A 17 4.66 -10.18 41.11
N GLY A 18 5.41 -11.24 40.81
CA GLY A 18 5.21 -12.58 41.36
C GLY A 18 4.11 -13.41 40.68
N ALA A 19 3.51 -12.93 39.58
CA ALA A 19 2.48 -13.67 38.84
C ALA A 19 3.03 -14.76 37.90
N VAL A 20 4.34 -14.74 37.63
CA VAL A 20 5.02 -15.62 36.67
C VAL A 20 6.27 -16.21 37.30
N GLU A 21 6.52 -17.48 37.05
CA GLU A 21 7.68 -18.23 37.51
C GLU A 21 8.28 -19.11 36.39
N PRO A 22 9.55 -19.56 36.52
CA PRO A 22 10.10 -20.56 35.61
C PRO A 22 9.31 -21.87 35.69
N SER A 23 8.96 -22.45 34.54
CA SER A 23 8.11 -23.65 34.47
C SER A 23 8.80 -24.93 34.93
N GLY A 24 10.14 -24.97 34.95
CA GLY A 24 10.91 -26.15 35.29
C GLY A 24 12.42 -25.93 35.19
N ASP A 25 13.13 -26.96 34.74
CA ASP A 25 14.55 -26.87 34.39
C ASP A 25 14.76 -26.03 33.12
N ALA A 26 16.02 -25.68 32.85
CA ALA A 26 16.37 -24.93 31.65
C ALA A 26 15.99 -25.73 30.39
N VAL A 27 15.26 -25.09 29.47
CA VAL A 27 14.79 -25.71 28.21
C VAL A 27 15.90 -25.76 27.17
N LEU A 28 16.88 -24.87 27.30
CA LEU A 28 18.04 -24.78 26.43
C LEU A 28 19.22 -24.16 27.20
N VAL A 29 20.41 -24.74 27.03
CA VAL A 29 21.65 -24.20 27.58
C VAL A 29 22.67 -24.12 26.45
N THR A 30 23.13 -22.90 26.16
CA THR A 30 24.21 -22.61 25.22
C THR A 30 25.38 -21.97 25.97
N PRO A 31 26.57 -21.81 25.35
CA PRO A 31 27.67 -21.07 25.96
C PRO A 31 27.30 -19.62 26.32
N ALA A 32 26.39 -19.01 25.56
CA ALA A 32 25.99 -17.61 25.71
C ALA A 32 24.73 -17.42 26.56
N HIS A 33 23.80 -18.38 26.57
CA HIS A 33 22.47 -18.20 27.17
C HIS A 33 21.97 -19.46 27.89
N THR A 34 21.22 -19.25 28.96
CA THR A 34 20.36 -20.27 29.58
C THR A 34 18.91 -19.83 29.43
N VAL A 35 18.08 -20.64 28.78
CA VAL A 35 16.67 -20.32 28.52
C VAL A 35 15.78 -21.12 29.46
N PHE A 36 14.78 -20.45 30.03
CA PHE A 36 13.74 -21.04 30.85
C PHE A 36 12.37 -20.83 30.20
N GLY A 37 11.56 -21.88 30.18
CA GLY A 37 10.11 -21.72 30.00
C GLY A 37 9.52 -20.95 31.18
N CYS A 38 8.47 -20.18 30.95
CA CYS A 38 7.77 -19.38 31.94
C CYS A 38 6.31 -19.84 32.02
N ARG A 39 5.74 -19.82 33.23
CA ARG A 39 4.32 -20.14 33.47
C ARG A 39 3.75 -19.22 34.54
N TYR A 40 2.42 -19.12 34.58
CA TYR A 40 1.76 -18.43 35.69
C TYR A 40 1.89 -19.20 37.00
N THR A 41 2.00 -18.45 38.10
CA THR A 41 1.87 -19.03 39.43
C THR A 41 0.39 -19.36 39.69
N GLY A 42 0.08 -20.65 39.84
CA GLY A 42 -1.28 -21.11 40.18
C GLY A 42 -2.27 -21.21 39.02
N SER A 43 -1.81 -21.15 37.77
CA SER A 43 -2.62 -21.40 36.57
C SER A 43 -1.83 -22.20 35.54
N ASP A 44 -2.49 -23.16 34.90
CA ASP A 44 -1.92 -23.95 33.79
C ASP A 44 -2.20 -23.32 32.41
N GLU A 45 -2.82 -22.12 32.39
CA GLU A 45 -3.05 -21.39 31.15
C GLU A 45 -1.72 -21.04 30.47
N PRO A 46 -1.58 -21.27 29.15
CA PRO A 46 -0.34 -20.93 28.46
C PRO A 46 -0.12 -19.43 28.34
N MET A 47 1.12 -19.01 28.57
CA MET A 47 1.58 -17.64 28.32
C MET A 47 1.83 -17.41 26.82
N LEU A 48 1.68 -16.17 26.36
CA LEU A 48 2.13 -15.80 25.02
C LEU A 48 3.65 -15.59 25.00
N ALA A 49 4.18 -14.81 25.95
CA ALA A 49 5.61 -14.64 26.19
C ALA A 49 6.13 -15.69 27.18
N ALA A 50 6.16 -16.96 26.77
CA ALA A 50 6.43 -18.10 27.64
C ALA A 50 7.91 -18.49 27.76
N ALA A 51 8.88 -17.67 27.33
CA ALA A 51 10.30 -18.00 27.47
C ALA A 51 11.18 -16.79 27.83
N LEU A 52 12.17 -17.04 28.70
CA LEU A 52 13.14 -16.07 29.19
C LEU A 52 14.56 -16.56 28.96
N ALA A 53 15.40 -15.75 28.32
CA ALA A 53 16.83 -15.98 28.21
C ALA A 53 17.60 -15.26 29.33
N VAL A 54 18.54 -15.96 29.93
CA VAL A 54 19.50 -15.43 30.91
C VAL A 54 20.90 -15.47 30.29
N PRO A 55 21.53 -14.32 30.02
CA PRO A 55 22.89 -14.26 29.50
C PRO A 55 23.92 -14.88 30.45
N GLY A 56 24.86 -15.64 29.90
CA GLY A 56 25.95 -16.28 30.63
C GLY A 56 27.04 -15.32 31.10
N ASP A 57 27.14 -14.15 30.47
CA ASP A 57 28.09 -13.07 30.81
C ASP A 57 27.64 -12.19 32.00
N GLY A 58 26.45 -12.47 32.56
CA GLY A 58 25.85 -11.70 33.64
C GLY A 58 25.03 -10.50 33.17
N GLY A 59 24.77 -10.37 31.86
CA GLY A 59 23.83 -9.41 31.30
C GLY A 59 22.40 -9.55 31.84
N GLN A 60 21.56 -8.55 31.56
CA GLN A 60 20.17 -8.54 32.01
C GLN A 60 19.36 -9.64 31.28
N PRO A 61 18.53 -10.42 31.98
CA PRO A 61 17.60 -11.34 31.34
C PRO A 61 16.63 -10.62 30.40
N PHE A 62 16.21 -11.30 29.35
CA PHE A 62 15.27 -10.77 28.38
C PHE A 62 14.35 -11.89 27.85
N PRO A 63 13.07 -11.60 27.57
CA PRO A 63 12.16 -12.61 27.04
C PRO A 63 12.40 -12.82 25.56
N LEU A 64 12.11 -14.02 25.09
CA LEU A 64 12.23 -14.30 23.66
C LEU A 64 11.10 -13.61 22.87
N PRO A 65 11.40 -13.04 21.70
CA PRO A 65 10.42 -12.33 20.86
C PRO A 65 9.32 -13.28 20.33
N ASN A 66 8.12 -12.75 20.05
CA ASN A 66 6.99 -13.55 19.55
C ASN A 66 7.16 -14.03 18.11
N ASP A 67 7.73 -13.19 17.25
CA ASP A 67 7.84 -13.41 15.81
C ASP A 67 9.00 -14.34 15.43
N ASP A 68 10.10 -14.33 16.17
CA ASP A 68 11.23 -15.25 15.94
C ASP A 68 12.04 -15.50 17.23
N PRO A 69 11.55 -16.37 18.14
CA PRO A 69 12.17 -16.58 19.45
C PRO A 69 13.60 -17.12 19.40
N PHE A 70 14.01 -17.74 18.28
CA PHE A 70 15.31 -18.42 18.17
C PHE A 70 16.39 -17.55 17.51
N SER A 71 16.01 -16.52 16.75
CA SER A 71 16.94 -15.56 16.12
C SER A 71 17.90 -14.84 17.07
N VAL A 72 17.56 -14.78 18.36
CA VAL A 72 18.31 -14.06 19.40
C VAL A 72 19.24 -14.96 20.22
N LEU A 73 19.29 -16.26 19.92
CA LEU A 73 19.98 -17.26 20.75
C LEU A 73 21.33 -17.74 20.20
N ASP A 74 21.84 -17.13 19.12
CA ASP A 74 23.12 -17.49 18.46
C ASP A 74 23.27 -19.01 18.22
N LEU A 75 22.19 -19.66 17.76
CA LEU A 75 22.15 -21.12 17.59
C LEU A 75 22.87 -21.61 16.32
N VAL A 76 23.29 -20.70 15.44
CA VAL A 76 23.97 -21.00 14.18
C VAL A 76 25.27 -20.20 14.09
N ASP A 77 26.40 -20.90 13.98
CA ASP A 77 27.72 -20.29 13.82
C ASP A 77 27.76 -19.38 12.57
N GLY A 78 28.18 -18.12 12.76
CA GLY A 78 28.41 -17.17 11.67
C GLY A 78 27.21 -16.30 11.27
N GLN A 79 26.04 -16.46 11.90
CA GLN A 79 24.94 -15.51 11.83
C GLN A 79 25.00 -14.60 13.07
N PRO A 80 25.12 -13.27 12.93
CA PRO A 80 25.07 -12.38 14.09
C PRO A 80 23.68 -12.46 14.72
N ALA A 81 23.58 -12.70 16.04
CA ALA A 81 22.34 -12.50 16.80
C ALA A 81 21.66 -11.20 16.37
N ALA A 82 20.38 -11.28 16.03
CA ALA A 82 19.60 -10.15 15.54
C ALA A 82 19.46 -9.06 16.62
N ARG A 83 20.44 -8.15 16.68
CA ARG A 83 20.64 -7.09 17.70
C ARG A 83 20.52 -7.64 19.13
N ALA A 84 21.65 -7.72 19.83
CA ALA A 84 21.68 -7.95 21.27
C ALA A 84 20.61 -7.08 21.95
N MET A 85 19.65 -7.73 22.61
CA MET A 85 18.49 -7.13 23.29
C MET A 85 18.92 -6.35 24.53
N THR A 86 19.74 -5.34 24.30
CA THR A 86 20.46 -4.58 25.33
C THR A 86 19.67 -3.38 25.82
N ASP A 87 18.63 -2.96 25.09
CA ASP A 87 17.72 -1.90 25.53
C ASP A 87 16.38 -2.49 26.04
N PRO A 88 16.06 -2.31 27.33
CA PRO A 88 14.73 -2.53 27.87
C PRO A 88 13.60 -1.70 27.22
N ALA A 89 13.84 -0.89 26.20
CA ALA A 89 12.78 -0.33 25.35
C ALA A 89 12.36 -1.28 24.21
N ASP A 90 13.23 -2.21 23.78
CA ASP A 90 13.04 -2.98 22.54
C ASP A 90 12.08 -4.17 22.69
N TRP A 91 12.13 -4.86 23.83
CA TRP A 91 11.23 -5.99 24.13
C TRP A 91 9.74 -5.62 24.14
N VAL A 92 9.40 -4.38 24.47
CA VAL A 92 8.01 -3.89 24.49
C VAL A 92 7.32 -4.01 23.13
N TRP A 93 8.09 -3.97 22.04
CA TRP A 93 7.57 -4.14 20.67
C TRP A 93 7.68 -5.58 20.20
N ARG A 94 8.74 -6.29 20.61
CA ARG A 94 8.99 -7.70 20.28
C ARG A 94 8.11 -8.70 21.03
N LEU A 95 7.40 -8.27 22.07
CA LEU A 95 6.37 -9.07 22.77
C LEU A 95 4.94 -8.69 22.36
N ASN A 96 4.78 -7.84 21.36
CA ASN A 96 3.51 -7.18 21.10
C ASN A 96 2.66 -7.83 20.02
N ALA A 97 2.74 -9.15 19.87
CA ALA A 97 1.91 -9.88 18.91
C ALA A 97 0.41 -9.57 19.08
N ARG A 98 -0.06 -9.34 20.32
CA ARG A 98 -1.44 -8.91 20.63
C ARG A 98 -1.80 -7.55 20.02
N GLY A 99 -0.98 -6.53 20.25
CA GLY A 99 -1.24 -5.20 19.72
C GLY A 99 -1.11 -5.18 18.19
N SER A 100 -0.12 -5.90 17.66
CA SER A 100 0.10 -6.06 16.22
C SER A 100 -1.07 -6.73 15.51
N VAL A 101 -1.62 -7.83 16.04
CA VAL A 101 -2.75 -8.52 15.39
C VAL A 101 -4.02 -7.66 15.37
N VAL A 102 -4.25 -6.84 16.41
CA VAL A 102 -5.36 -5.88 16.47
C VAL A 102 -5.17 -4.74 15.46
N ALA A 103 -3.94 -4.26 15.30
CA ALA A 103 -3.64 -3.24 14.29
C ALA A 103 -3.84 -3.77 12.86
N VAL A 104 -3.49 -5.05 12.61
CA VAL A 104 -3.76 -5.69 11.31
C VAL A 104 -5.26 -5.86 11.06
N ASP A 105 -6.07 -6.27 12.05
CA ASP A 105 -7.54 -6.32 11.90
C ASP A 105 -8.12 -4.95 11.49
N ALA A 106 -7.68 -3.88 12.15
CA ALA A 106 -8.09 -2.53 11.80
C ALA A 106 -7.63 -2.12 10.40
N LEU A 107 -6.40 -2.44 10.01
CA LEU A 107 -5.86 -2.18 8.68
C LEU A 107 -6.67 -2.88 7.58
N VAL A 108 -7.05 -4.14 7.80
CA VAL A 108 -7.89 -4.91 6.85
C VAL A 108 -9.26 -4.25 6.68
N ASP A 109 -9.77 -3.59 7.72
CA ASP A 109 -10.98 -2.75 7.68
C ASP A 109 -10.73 -1.30 7.21
N ARG A 110 -9.51 -0.96 6.77
CA ARG A 110 -9.09 0.41 6.42
C ARG A 110 -9.34 1.44 7.54
N ARG A 111 -9.30 1.00 8.81
CA ARG A 111 -9.43 1.87 10.00
C ARG A 111 -8.04 2.27 10.50
N PRO A 112 -7.80 3.55 10.86
CA PRO A 112 -6.53 3.96 11.44
C PRO A 112 -6.34 3.28 12.79
N ALA A 113 -5.20 2.60 12.97
CA ALA A 113 -4.81 1.99 14.22
C ALA A 113 -3.28 2.05 14.38
N SER A 114 -2.84 2.18 15.64
CA SER A 114 -1.44 2.12 16.02
C SER A 114 -1.28 1.14 17.18
N VAL A 115 -0.24 0.32 17.11
CA VAL A 115 0.11 -0.60 18.19
C VAL A 115 0.51 0.20 19.43
N VAL A 116 -0.12 -0.08 20.58
CA VAL A 116 0.27 0.51 21.87
C VAL A 116 1.33 -0.35 22.55
N PRO A 117 2.28 0.23 23.31
CA PRO A 117 3.33 -0.52 24.02
C PRO A 117 2.80 -1.72 24.83
N TRP A 118 3.49 -2.86 24.74
CA TRP A 118 3.23 -4.02 25.58
C TRP A 118 3.38 -3.70 27.07
N ARG A 119 2.58 -4.35 27.91
CA ARG A 119 2.67 -4.30 29.38
C ARG A 119 2.50 -5.71 29.95
N PRO A 120 3.13 -6.04 31.09
CA PRO A 120 2.98 -7.34 31.76
C PRO A 120 1.50 -7.69 32.05
N GLU A 121 0.69 -6.69 32.41
CA GLU A 121 -0.75 -6.84 32.67
C GLU A 121 -1.53 -7.43 31.49
N HIS A 122 -1.07 -7.18 30.26
CA HIS A 122 -1.69 -7.72 29.06
C HIS A 122 -1.49 -9.23 28.93
N GLU A 123 -0.48 -9.80 29.60
CA GLU A 123 -0.17 -11.23 29.65
C GLU A 123 -0.80 -11.94 30.84
N LEU A 124 -1.53 -11.29 31.76
CA LEU A 124 -2.03 -12.01 32.95
C LEU A 124 -3.01 -13.15 32.56
N PRO A 125 -3.23 -14.18 33.42
CA PRO A 125 -4.19 -15.25 33.14
C PRO A 125 -5.54 -14.72 32.62
N GLY A 126 -6.09 -15.36 31.61
CA GLY A 126 -7.28 -14.96 30.84
C GLY A 126 -6.97 -14.01 29.68
N TRP A 127 -5.70 -13.85 29.29
CA TRP A 127 -5.30 -12.88 28.27
C TRP A 127 -5.93 -13.19 26.90
N TRP A 128 -6.00 -14.47 26.54
CA TRP A 128 -6.54 -14.91 25.25
C TRP A 128 -8.04 -14.61 25.17
N ASP A 129 -8.77 -14.94 26.23
CA ASP A 129 -10.20 -14.66 26.30
C ASP A 129 -10.50 -13.17 26.38
N ARG A 130 -9.68 -12.37 27.09
CA ARG A 130 -9.83 -10.90 27.08
C ARG A 130 -9.59 -10.31 25.69
N LEU A 131 -8.53 -10.74 25.01
CA LEU A 131 -8.22 -10.29 23.65
C LEU A 131 -9.41 -10.59 22.72
N ARG A 132 -9.94 -11.81 22.77
CA ARG A 132 -11.11 -12.22 22.00
C ARG A 132 -12.36 -11.43 22.36
N ALA A 133 -12.70 -11.34 23.65
CA ALA A 133 -13.90 -10.64 24.09
C ALA A 133 -13.90 -9.15 23.69
N TRP A 134 -12.74 -8.51 23.69
CA TRP A 134 -12.64 -7.08 23.37
C TRP A 134 -12.50 -6.78 21.87
N HIS A 135 -11.76 -7.59 21.13
CA HIS A 135 -11.43 -7.29 19.73
C HIS A 135 -12.09 -8.24 18.72
N PHE A 136 -12.45 -9.45 19.14
CA PHE A 136 -13.00 -10.51 18.29
C PHE A 136 -14.22 -11.19 18.95
N PRO A 137 -15.28 -10.44 19.35
CA PRO A 137 -16.33 -10.90 20.28
C PRO A 137 -17.22 -12.05 19.77
N HIS A 138 -17.04 -12.48 18.52
CA HIS A 138 -17.78 -13.57 17.88
C HIS A 138 -16.86 -14.67 17.33
N ALA A 139 -15.60 -14.69 17.76
CA ALA A 139 -14.66 -15.69 17.29
C ALA A 139 -14.91 -17.06 17.91
N GLU A 140 -15.20 -18.03 17.04
CA GLU A 140 -15.21 -19.46 17.33
C GLU A 140 -13.77 -19.95 17.44
N VAL A 141 -13.44 -20.65 18.53
CA VAL A 141 -12.09 -21.15 18.76
C VAL A 141 -12.02 -22.65 18.52
N SER A 142 -11.04 -23.06 17.74
CA SER A 142 -10.73 -24.47 17.49
C SER A 142 -9.21 -24.69 17.48
N ALA A 143 -8.76 -25.78 18.09
CA ALA A 143 -7.43 -26.31 17.80
C ALA A 143 -7.43 -26.88 16.38
N VAL A 144 -6.39 -26.56 15.59
CA VAL A 144 -6.19 -27.08 14.24
C VAL A 144 -4.83 -27.78 14.18
N PRO A 145 -4.74 -28.95 13.52
CA PRO A 145 -3.54 -29.78 13.57
C PRO A 145 -2.36 -29.17 12.80
N ASP A 146 -2.63 -28.40 11.75
CA ASP A 146 -1.63 -27.82 10.87
C ASP A 146 -2.18 -26.60 10.11
N TRP A 147 -1.31 -25.95 9.33
CA TRP A 147 -1.66 -24.78 8.52
C TRP A 147 -2.64 -25.10 7.39
N GLU A 148 -2.64 -26.33 6.85
CA GLU A 148 -3.57 -26.73 5.81
C GLU A 148 -5.01 -26.76 6.36
N ALA A 149 -5.20 -27.35 7.54
CA ALA A 149 -6.46 -27.36 8.26
C ALA A 149 -6.91 -25.94 8.67
N ALA A 150 -5.97 -25.08 9.10
CA ALA A 150 -6.28 -23.67 9.41
C ALA A 150 -6.81 -22.93 8.17
N VAL A 151 -6.14 -23.07 7.02
CA VAL A 151 -6.54 -22.45 5.75
C VAL A 151 -7.87 -23.04 5.26
N ALA A 152 -8.07 -24.34 5.38
CA ALA A 152 -9.32 -25.00 5.02
C ALA A 152 -10.50 -24.49 5.85
N ALA A 153 -10.33 -24.34 7.17
CA ALA A 153 -11.36 -23.82 8.06
C ALA A 153 -11.75 -22.36 7.75
N LEU A 154 -10.78 -21.54 7.30
CA LEU A 154 -11.03 -20.17 6.84
C LEU A 154 -11.79 -20.15 5.50
N ARG A 155 -11.42 -21.02 4.56
CA ARG A 155 -12.12 -21.15 3.27
C ARG A 155 -13.57 -21.62 3.44
N ASP A 156 -13.79 -22.59 4.32
CA ASP A 156 -15.12 -23.14 4.62
C ASP A 156 -16.10 -22.09 5.17
N GLY A 157 -15.59 -21.06 5.86
CA GLY A 157 -16.41 -19.94 6.31
C GLY A 157 -16.91 -19.01 5.19
N GLY A 158 -16.38 -19.12 3.98
CA GLY A 158 -16.69 -18.23 2.85
C GLY A 158 -15.89 -16.91 2.87
N GLU A 159 -16.08 -16.09 1.85
CA GLU A 159 -15.39 -14.79 1.70
C GLU A 159 -15.63 -13.89 2.93
N ASP A 160 -14.62 -13.09 3.26
CA ASP A 160 -14.53 -12.24 4.45
C ASP A 160 -14.54 -13.00 5.78
N THR A 161 -14.32 -14.33 5.75
CA THR A 161 -13.92 -15.07 6.94
C THR A 161 -12.52 -14.64 7.37
N ARG A 162 -12.37 -14.40 8.67
CA ARG A 162 -11.15 -13.92 9.30
C ARG A 162 -10.73 -14.88 10.41
N GLY A 163 -9.47 -14.79 10.78
CA GLY A 163 -8.92 -15.58 11.86
C GLY A 163 -7.82 -14.86 12.60
N VAL A 164 -7.72 -15.11 13.90
CA VAL A 164 -6.46 -14.95 14.63
C VAL A 164 -5.92 -16.34 14.90
N VAL A 165 -4.73 -16.64 14.40
CA VAL A 165 -4.05 -17.90 14.62
C VAL A 165 -3.01 -17.70 15.71
N TRP A 166 -3.20 -18.38 16.84
CA TRP A 166 -2.20 -18.48 17.89
C TRP A 166 -1.30 -19.69 17.62
N VAL A 167 -0.05 -19.40 17.27
CA VAL A 167 1.00 -20.39 17.08
C VAL A 167 1.62 -20.68 18.45
N ARG A 168 1.37 -21.88 18.99
CA ARG A 168 1.98 -22.36 20.23
C ARG A 168 3.21 -23.16 19.89
N ARG A 169 4.33 -22.84 20.52
CA ARG A 169 5.63 -23.47 20.24
C ARG A 169 6.09 -24.31 21.41
N GLU A 170 6.82 -25.39 21.12
CA GLU A 170 7.43 -26.24 22.13
C GLU A 170 8.88 -26.57 21.80
N LEU A 171 9.73 -26.50 22.82
CA LEU A 171 11.12 -26.92 22.75
C LEU A 171 11.41 -27.86 23.92
N ALA A 172 11.97 -29.04 23.61
CA ALA A 172 12.35 -30.04 24.62
C ALA A 172 11.22 -30.40 25.61
N GLY A 173 9.96 -30.45 25.14
CA GLY A 173 8.79 -30.77 25.97
C GLY A 173 8.27 -29.62 26.82
N ALA A 174 8.82 -28.42 26.67
CA ALA A 174 8.39 -27.21 27.36
C ALA A 174 7.87 -26.17 26.36
N GLU A 175 6.73 -25.56 26.69
CA GLU A 175 6.17 -24.48 25.90
C GLU A 175 7.08 -23.26 25.94
N VAL A 176 7.30 -22.65 24.77
CA VAL A 176 8.09 -21.44 24.61
C VAL A 176 7.21 -20.32 24.03
N THR A 177 7.79 -19.15 23.82
CA THR A 177 7.07 -17.98 23.31
C THR A 177 6.27 -18.30 22.03
N GLY A 178 4.97 -18.03 22.06
CA GLY A 178 4.06 -18.17 20.92
C GLY A 178 3.97 -16.90 20.06
N HIS A 179 3.18 -16.97 18.99
CA HIS A 179 2.91 -15.85 18.07
C HIS A 179 1.42 -15.71 17.76
N LEU A 180 1.00 -14.53 17.32
CA LEU A 180 -0.35 -14.26 16.83
C LEU A 180 -0.28 -13.76 15.39
N LEU A 181 -0.93 -14.50 14.49
CA LEU A 181 -1.01 -14.18 13.08
C LEU A 181 -2.46 -13.85 12.70
N TYR A 182 -2.65 -12.88 11.82
CA TYR A 182 -3.97 -12.52 11.32
C TYR A 182 -4.22 -13.20 9.98
N ALA A 183 -5.37 -13.85 9.81
CA ALA A 183 -5.75 -14.50 8.57
C ALA A 183 -7.03 -13.89 8.01
N HIS A 184 -7.10 -13.76 6.68
CA HIS A 184 -8.25 -13.21 5.97
C HIS A 184 -8.50 -13.96 4.67
N HIS A 185 -9.74 -14.39 4.47
CA HIS A 185 -10.21 -14.97 3.23
C HIS A 185 -10.77 -13.87 2.32
N GLY A 186 -9.93 -13.37 1.42
CA GLY A 186 -10.31 -12.41 0.39
C GLY A 186 -10.74 -13.10 -0.92
N PRO A 187 -11.03 -12.31 -1.97
CA PRO A 187 -11.49 -12.83 -3.27
C PRO A 187 -10.46 -13.76 -3.96
N ASP A 188 -9.17 -13.50 -3.75
CA ASP A 188 -8.07 -14.30 -4.33
C ASP A 188 -7.65 -15.49 -3.45
N GLY A 189 -8.31 -15.67 -2.30
CA GLY A 189 -8.04 -16.74 -1.35
C GLY A 189 -7.63 -16.27 0.04
N VAL A 190 -7.06 -17.19 0.82
CA VAL A 190 -6.67 -16.94 2.21
C VAL A 190 -5.26 -16.38 2.26
N VAL A 191 -5.11 -15.23 2.90
CA VAL A 191 -3.82 -14.62 3.23
C VAL A 191 -3.60 -14.70 4.74
N VAL A 192 -2.37 -14.98 5.16
CA VAL A 192 -1.94 -14.94 6.56
C VAL A 192 -0.89 -13.85 6.69
N LEU A 193 -1.09 -12.95 7.63
CA LEU A 193 -0.33 -11.72 7.82
C LEU A 193 0.33 -11.73 9.20
N ASP A 194 1.58 -11.30 9.23
CA ASP A 194 2.35 -11.07 10.43
C ASP A 194 2.41 -9.56 10.70
N GLY A 195 1.67 -9.12 11.72
CA GLY A 195 1.62 -7.72 12.12
C GLY A 195 2.89 -7.23 12.83
N MET A 196 3.76 -8.13 13.28
CA MET A 196 5.06 -7.74 13.85
C MET A 196 6.11 -7.55 12.76
N ARG A 197 6.04 -8.35 11.68
CA ARG A 197 6.95 -8.22 10.52
C ARG A 197 6.44 -7.25 9.44
N GLY A 198 5.15 -6.91 9.45
CA GLY A 198 4.55 -5.94 8.52
C GLY A 198 4.28 -6.51 7.13
N GLY A 199 3.98 -7.81 7.02
CA GLY A 199 3.80 -8.46 5.72
C GLY A 199 3.21 -9.87 5.82
N PRO A 200 3.30 -10.68 4.75
CA PRO A 200 2.90 -12.08 4.77
C PRO A 200 3.63 -12.85 5.89
N ALA A 201 2.91 -13.74 6.56
CA ALA A 201 3.47 -14.57 7.62
C ALA A 201 4.32 -15.71 7.06
N ASP A 202 5.37 -16.06 7.78
CA ASP A 202 6.06 -17.33 7.60
C ASP A 202 5.28 -18.42 8.36
N LEU A 203 4.81 -19.44 7.63
CA LEU A 203 3.97 -20.49 8.20
C LEU A 203 4.84 -21.58 8.82
N GLU A 204 5.28 -21.32 10.06
CA GLU A 204 6.17 -22.20 10.80
C GLU A 204 5.59 -23.61 10.95
N VAL A 205 6.40 -24.63 10.69
CA VAL A 205 6.06 -26.05 10.88
C VAL A 205 7.00 -26.78 11.85
N VAL A 206 8.12 -26.14 12.20
CA VAL A 206 9.13 -26.70 13.11
C VAL A 206 8.88 -26.13 14.50
N ALA A 207 8.98 -26.97 15.53
CA ALA A 207 8.75 -26.59 16.94
C ALA A 207 7.35 -26.03 17.22
N VAL A 208 6.37 -26.26 16.34
CA VAL A 208 4.95 -25.94 16.58
C VAL A 208 4.31 -27.08 17.37
N LYS A 209 3.76 -26.74 18.53
CA LYS A 209 3.02 -27.64 19.41
C LYS A 209 1.57 -27.76 18.98
N GLU A 210 0.94 -26.62 18.72
CA GLU A 210 -0.47 -26.52 18.38
C GLU A 210 -0.73 -25.19 17.67
N LEU A 211 -1.70 -25.20 16.76
CA LEU A 211 -2.29 -23.98 16.22
C LEU A 211 -3.69 -23.83 16.80
N VAL A 212 -3.99 -22.67 17.39
CA VAL A 212 -5.33 -22.34 17.87
C VAL A 212 -5.90 -21.25 16.98
N LEU A 213 -6.96 -21.57 16.24
CA LEU A 213 -7.64 -20.63 15.36
C LEU A 213 -8.86 -20.03 16.07
N ALA A 214 -8.87 -18.71 16.24
CA ALA A 214 -10.05 -17.91 16.55
C ALA A 214 -10.66 -17.38 15.26
N ARG A 215 -11.61 -18.10 14.69
CA ARG A 215 -12.27 -17.79 13.41
C ARG A 215 -13.52 -16.94 13.64
N PHE A 216 -13.71 -15.90 12.84
CA PHE A 216 -14.92 -15.08 12.86
C PHE A 216 -15.26 -14.62 11.45
N HIS A 217 -16.54 -14.33 11.21
CA HIS A 217 -16.99 -13.72 9.97
C HIS A 217 -17.26 -12.24 10.21
N ARG A 218 -16.68 -11.37 9.37
CA ARG A 218 -17.00 -9.94 9.37
C ARG A 218 -17.03 -9.48 7.91
N PRO A 219 -18.21 -9.47 7.27
CA PRO A 219 -18.32 -9.00 5.91
C PRO A 219 -17.83 -7.57 5.84
N ARG A 220 -17.02 -7.24 4.84
CA ARG A 220 -16.67 -5.84 4.60
C ARG A 220 -17.97 -5.08 4.34
N PRO A 221 -18.19 -3.92 5.00
CA PRO A 221 -19.31 -3.08 4.61
C PRO A 221 -19.18 -2.80 3.11
N PRO A 222 -20.28 -2.85 2.34
CA PRO A 222 -20.22 -2.52 0.93
C PRO A 222 -19.57 -1.14 0.80
N VAL A 223 -18.52 -1.04 -0.02
CA VAL A 223 -17.96 0.26 -0.36
C VAL A 223 -19.08 1.03 -1.04
N GLU A 224 -19.57 2.10 -0.41
CA GLU A 224 -20.51 3.00 -1.06
C GLU A 224 -19.73 3.68 -2.19
N LEU A 225 -19.89 3.16 -3.40
CA LEU A 225 -19.23 3.69 -4.58
C LEU A 225 -19.77 5.10 -4.81
N LEU A 226 -18.86 6.05 -5.06
CA LEU A 226 -19.24 7.42 -5.39
C LEU A 226 -20.21 7.43 -6.59
N GLY A 227 -21.45 7.82 -6.33
CA GLY A 227 -22.42 8.14 -7.38
C GLY A 227 -22.03 9.41 -8.13
N PHE A 228 -22.68 9.63 -9.28
CA PHE A 228 -22.37 10.72 -10.22
C PHE A 228 -22.24 12.11 -9.54
N GLU A 229 -23.27 12.55 -8.79
CA GLU A 229 -23.27 13.87 -8.14
C GLU A 229 -22.11 14.04 -7.15
N ALA A 230 -21.78 12.98 -6.40
CA ALA A 230 -20.68 13.02 -5.46
C ALA A 230 -19.32 13.03 -6.17
N ALA A 231 -19.20 12.36 -7.32
CA ALA A 231 -18.01 12.38 -8.16
C ALA A 231 -17.80 13.76 -8.81
N VAL A 232 -18.86 14.42 -9.27
CA VAL A 232 -18.81 15.80 -9.80
C VAL A 232 -18.31 16.77 -8.73
N ARG A 233 -18.92 16.76 -7.54
CA ARG A 233 -18.48 17.63 -6.43
C ARG A 233 -17.01 17.38 -6.08
N ARG A 234 -16.59 16.12 -6.03
CA ARG A 234 -15.21 15.75 -5.74
C ARG A 234 -14.23 16.22 -6.83
N ALA A 235 -14.64 16.17 -8.09
CA ALA A 235 -13.86 16.70 -9.19
C ALA A 235 -13.69 18.22 -9.07
N GLU A 236 -14.77 18.96 -8.80
CA GLU A 236 -14.74 20.41 -8.62
C GLU A 236 -13.86 20.84 -7.43
N GLU A 237 -13.96 20.13 -6.31
CA GLU A 237 -13.10 20.35 -5.13
C GLU A 237 -11.62 20.13 -5.45
N HIS A 238 -11.30 19.04 -6.17
CA HIS A 238 -9.93 18.73 -6.59
C HIS A 238 -9.38 19.80 -7.54
N LEU A 239 -10.16 20.20 -8.55
CA LEU A 239 -9.76 21.23 -9.50
C LEU A 239 -9.55 22.60 -8.83
N ALA A 240 -10.44 22.98 -7.91
CA ALA A 240 -10.29 24.21 -7.14
C ALA A 240 -9.04 24.19 -6.24
N GLN A 241 -8.70 23.03 -5.67
CA GLN A 241 -7.49 22.86 -4.88
C GLN A 241 -6.21 22.92 -5.74
N ALA A 242 -6.23 22.31 -6.93
CA ALA A 242 -5.08 22.21 -7.81
C ALA A 242 -4.77 23.51 -8.56
N TYR A 243 -5.80 24.20 -9.05
CA TYR A 243 -5.65 25.35 -9.95
C TYR A 243 -6.19 26.66 -9.39
N GLY A 244 -6.93 26.62 -8.28
CA GLY A 244 -7.66 27.78 -7.76
C GLY A 244 -9.14 27.75 -8.15
N ALA A 245 -9.97 28.30 -7.27
CA ALA A 245 -11.42 28.24 -7.40
C ALA A 245 -11.90 28.93 -8.69
N GLY A 246 -12.59 28.16 -9.55
CA GLY A 246 -13.20 28.65 -10.78
C GLY A 246 -12.25 28.81 -11.97
N GLU A 247 -10.96 28.51 -11.83
CA GLU A 247 -10.00 28.60 -12.93
C GLU A 247 -10.20 27.46 -13.94
N VAL A 248 -10.40 26.24 -13.45
CA VAL A 248 -10.68 25.04 -14.24
C VAL A 248 -12.07 24.52 -13.92
N VAL A 249 -12.81 24.16 -14.97
CA VAL A 249 -14.23 23.78 -14.93
C VAL A 249 -14.45 22.48 -15.68
N LEU A 250 -15.44 21.70 -15.26
CA LEU A 250 -15.87 20.50 -15.97
C LEU A 250 -16.61 20.85 -17.26
N VAL A 251 -16.43 20.01 -18.28
CA VAL A 251 -17.06 20.15 -19.61
C VAL A 251 -18.15 19.08 -19.74
N ASP A 252 -19.41 19.52 -19.67
CA ASP A 252 -20.59 18.66 -19.84
C ASP A 252 -20.52 17.33 -19.05
N PRO A 253 -20.36 17.36 -17.71
CA PRO A 253 -20.34 16.14 -16.92
C PRO A 253 -21.69 15.42 -17.00
N SER A 254 -21.68 14.10 -17.19
CA SER A 254 -22.88 13.29 -17.36
C SER A 254 -22.74 11.94 -16.67
N PRO A 255 -23.84 11.27 -16.25
CA PRO A 255 -23.80 9.87 -15.83
C PRO A 255 -23.15 8.94 -16.86
N GLU A 256 -23.16 9.31 -18.15
CA GLU A 256 -22.47 8.56 -19.20
C GLU A 256 -20.94 8.55 -19.06
N ASP A 257 -20.35 9.38 -18.19
CA ASP A 257 -18.92 9.43 -17.88
C ASP A 257 -18.44 8.28 -16.98
N GLU A 258 -19.37 7.44 -16.52
CA GLU A 258 -19.07 6.31 -15.64
C GLU A 258 -18.12 5.29 -16.29
N LEU A 259 -17.18 4.82 -15.47
CA LEU A 259 -16.31 3.68 -15.72
C LEU A 259 -16.55 2.61 -14.64
N SER A 260 -15.96 1.43 -14.77
CA SER A 260 -16.15 0.37 -13.77
C SER A 260 -15.58 0.77 -12.40
N ARG A 261 -14.42 1.44 -12.36
CA ARG A 261 -13.70 1.84 -11.14
C ARG A 261 -13.77 3.33 -10.81
N GLY A 262 -14.36 4.15 -11.68
CA GLY A 262 -14.34 5.60 -11.54
C GLY A 262 -15.27 6.34 -12.48
N TRP A 263 -14.94 7.62 -12.67
CA TRP A 263 -15.60 8.54 -13.58
C TRP A 263 -14.53 9.28 -14.40
N LEU A 264 -14.72 9.41 -15.71
CA LEU A 264 -13.83 10.20 -16.58
C LEU A 264 -14.50 11.52 -16.93
N PHE A 265 -14.01 12.62 -16.37
CA PHE A 265 -14.48 13.95 -16.71
C PHE A 265 -13.50 14.68 -17.62
N ALA A 266 -14.06 15.42 -18.58
CA ALA A 266 -13.35 16.44 -19.32
C ALA A 266 -13.33 17.75 -18.53
N CYS A 267 -12.21 18.46 -18.53
CA CYS A 267 -12.08 19.77 -17.92
C CYS A 267 -11.37 20.75 -18.85
N THR A 268 -11.60 22.05 -18.64
CA THR A 268 -10.95 23.13 -19.38
C THR A 268 -10.85 24.38 -18.51
N THR A 269 -10.10 25.39 -18.93
CA THR A 269 -10.11 26.67 -18.23
C THR A 269 -11.42 27.42 -18.47
N ALA A 270 -11.89 28.16 -17.47
CA ALA A 270 -13.03 29.04 -17.63
C ALA A 270 -12.79 30.08 -18.75
N ALA A 271 -11.56 30.60 -18.85
CA ALA A 271 -11.17 31.55 -19.89
C ALA A 271 -11.32 30.97 -21.30
N TYR A 272 -10.88 29.73 -21.54
CA TYR A 272 -11.07 29.07 -22.84
C TYR A 272 -12.55 28.87 -23.16
N ARG A 273 -13.34 28.39 -22.19
CA ARG A 273 -14.77 28.18 -22.36
C ARG A 273 -15.51 29.48 -22.75
N ASP A 274 -15.09 30.61 -22.20
CA ASP A 274 -15.74 31.89 -22.43
C ASP A 274 -15.28 32.57 -23.74
N SER A 275 -14.03 32.34 -24.18
CA SER A 275 -13.43 33.06 -25.30
C SER A 275 -13.16 32.23 -26.55
N ASP A 276 -13.17 30.89 -26.45
CA ASP A 276 -12.72 29.93 -27.48
C ASP A 276 -11.28 30.20 -27.97
N ASP A 277 -10.46 30.84 -27.13
CA ASP A 277 -9.08 31.19 -27.47
C ASP A 277 -8.12 30.11 -26.98
N LEU A 278 -7.56 29.36 -27.93
CA LEU A 278 -6.66 28.23 -27.68
C LEU A 278 -5.47 28.55 -26.76
N ARG A 279 -5.09 29.83 -26.60
CA ARG A 279 -4.06 30.24 -25.64
C ARG A 279 -4.41 29.94 -24.19
N TYR A 280 -5.70 29.82 -23.89
CA TYR A 280 -6.20 29.46 -22.57
C TYR A 280 -6.52 27.97 -22.44
N GLN A 281 -6.35 27.17 -23.49
CA GLN A 281 -6.76 25.77 -23.44
C GLN A 281 -5.81 24.93 -22.55
N MET A 282 -6.37 23.91 -21.90
CA MET A 282 -5.61 22.98 -21.07
C MET A 282 -4.90 21.91 -21.91
N LEU A 283 -3.74 21.46 -21.40
CA LEU A 283 -3.08 20.26 -21.91
C LEU A 283 -3.62 19.01 -21.20
N ASP A 284 -3.73 19.08 -19.87
CA ASP A 284 -4.15 17.99 -18.98
C ASP A 284 -5.66 18.10 -18.70
N ALA A 285 -6.47 17.95 -19.75
CA ALA A 285 -7.92 18.21 -19.74
C ALA A 285 -8.79 16.99 -19.34
N ALA A 286 -8.18 15.93 -18.80
CA ALA A 286 -8.85 14.70 -18.40
C ALA A 286 -8.63 14.46 -16.92
N LEU A 287 -9.72 14.31 -16.18
CA LEU A 287 -9.70 14.02 -14.75
C LEU A 287 -10.45 12.72 -14.46
N VAL A 288 -9.75 11.75 -13.88
CA VAL A 288 -10.35 10.52 -13.38
C VAL A 288 -10.68 10.68 -11.90
N VAL A 289 -11.93 10.42 -11.54
CA VAL A 289 -12.39 10.37 -10.14
C VAL A 289 -12.66 8.92 -9.75
N PRO A 290 -11.83 8.30 -8.89
CA PRO A 290 -12.08 6.95 -8.41
C PRO A 290 -13.39 6.86 -7.62
N LYS A 291 -14.11 5.74 -7.78
CA LYS A 291 -15.32 5.45 -6.99
C LYS A 291 -14.99 5.17 -5.51
N GLU A 292 -13.77 4.70 -5.25
CA GLU A 292 -13.24 4.54 -3.89
C GLU A 292 -12.96 5.93 -3.27
N SER A 293 -13.64 6.23 -2.18
CA SER A 293 -13.59 7.55 -1.53
C SER A 293 -12.22 7.91 -0.95
N ASP A 294 -11.34 6.94 -0.71
CA ASP A 294 -9.99 7.14 -0.18
C ASP A 294 -8.93 7.45 -1.25
N ARG A 295 -9.24 7.26 -2.54
CA ARG A 295 -8.31 7.55 -3.64
C ARG A 295 -8.55 8.93 -4.23
N ALA A 296 -7.50 9.76 -4.28
CA ALA A 296 -7.57 11.09 -4.87
C ALA A 296 -7.88 11.04 -6.38
N PRO A 297 -8.62 12.02 -6.93
CA PRO A 297 -8.69 12.23 -8.37
C PRO A 297 -7.30 12.46 -8.98
N PHE A 298 -7.14 12.10 -10.25
CA PHE A 298 -5.86 12.19 -10.95
C PHE A 298 -6.04 12.42 -12.46
N ALA A 299 -5.02 13.00 -13.11
CA ALA A 299 -5.00 13.24 -14.54
C ALA A 299 -4.48 12.02 -15.34
N LEU A 300 -4.76 11.98 -16.65
CA LEU A 300 -4.23 10.95 -17.54
C LEU A 300 -2.88 11.35 -18.15
N PRO A 301 -1.97 10.39 -18.41
CA PRO A 301 -0.73 10.68 -19.12
C PRO A 301 -1.00 11.09 -20.56
N ASN A 302 -0.33 12.15 -21.00
CA ASN A 302 -0.56 12.79 -22.29
C ASN A 302 -0.08 11.93 -23.47
N ALA A 303 1.00 11.17 -23.28
CA ALA A 303 1.56 10.34 -24.35
C ALA A 303 0.58 9.24 -24.79
N ASP A 304 0.01 8.52 -23.82
CA ASP A 304 -0.80 7.32 -24.04
C ASP A 304 -2.00 7.20 -23.08
N PRO A 305 -2.99 8.10 -23.18
CA PRO A 305 -4.05 8.23 -22.17
C PRO A 305 -5.05 7.07 -22.18
N TRP A 306 -5.43 6.55 -23.35
CA TRP A 306 -6.55 5.60 -23.47
C TRP A 306 -6.18 4.18 -23.10
N PRO A 307 -5.06 3.60 -23.60
CA PRO A 307 -4.59 2.31 -23.13
C PRO A 307 -4.26 2.32 -21.62
N TRP A 308 -3.74 3.44 -21.11
CA TRP A 308 -3.53 3.60 -19.67
C TRP A 308 -4.86 3.54 -18.90
N LEU A 309 -5.88 4.29 -19.35
CA LEU A 309 -7.19 4.33 -18.69
C LEU A 309 -7.89 2.97 -18.73
N GLU A 310 -7.86 2.27 -19.86
CA GLU A 310 -8.47 0.95 -20.02
C GLU A 310 -7.87 -0.07 -19.05
N ARG A 311 -6.54 -0.10 -18.93
CA ARG A 311 -5.85 -1.00 -17.98
C ARG A 311 -6.17 -0.65 -16.53
N TRP A 312 -6.16 0.65 -16.19
CA TRP A 312 -6.55 1.10 -14.86
C TRP A 312 -7.98 0.67 -14.53
N ASP A 313 -8.94 0.91 -15.43
CA ASP A 313 -10.34 0.57 -15.21
C ASP A 313 -10.56 -0.95 -15.11
N ALA A 314 -9.81 -1.74 -15.90
CA ALA A 314 -9.85 -3.20 -15.84
C ALA A 314 -9.25 -3.82 -14.56
N GLY A 315 -8.61 -3.04 -13.68
CA GLY A 315 -7.95 -3.58 -12.50
C GLY A 315 -6.45 -3.86 -12.65
N ASP A 316 -5.89 -3.72 -13.86
CA ASP A 316 -4.50 -4.00 -14.15
C ASP A 316 -3.60 -2.78 -13.87
N ALA A 317 -3.22 -2.64 -12.60
CA ALA A 317 -2.34 -1.56 -12.15
C ALA A 317 -0.83 -1.86 -12.33
N ALA A 318 -0.46 -3.06 -12.74
CA ALA A 318 0.93 -3.49 -12.78
C ALA A 318 1.70 -2.75 -13.89
N GLY A 319 2.75 -2.00 -13.51
CA GLY A 319 3.57 -1.28 -14.49
C GLY A 319 2.87 -0.11 -15.19
N LEU A 320 1.79 0.43 -14.60
CA LEU A 320 1.28 1.74 -15.00
C LEU A 320 2.19 2.84 -14.46
N ASP A 321 2.57 3.77 -15.33
CA ASP A 321 3.26 5.00 -14.92
C ASP A 321 2.39 5.77 -13.92
N ALA A 322 3.04 6.47 -12.98
CA ALA A 322 2.34 7.33 -12.05
C ALA A 322 1.57 8.44 -12.82
N PRO A 323 0.35 8.78 -12.39
CA PRO A 323 -0.39 9.91 -12.98
C PRO A 323 0.44 11.20 -12.91
N PRO A 324 0.37 12.07 -13.94
CA PRO A 324 1.05 13.35 -13.91
C PRO A 324 0.50 14.25 -12.80
N ALA A 325 1.39 15.05 -12.20
CA ALA A 325 1.00 16.08 -11.26
C ALA A 325 0.33 17.26 -12.01
N PRO A 326 -0.62 17.97 -11.38
CA PRO A 326 -1.22 19.17 -11.96
C PRO A 326 -0.15 20.20 -12.38
N SER A 327 -0.25 20.70 -13.61
CA SER A 327 0.65 21.71 -14.18
C SER A 327 -0.06 23.08 -14.30
N HIS A 328 0.37 23.93 -15.24
CA HIS A 328 -0.33 25.19 -15.51
C HIS A 328 -1.60 24.94 -16.32
N ALA A 329 -2.75 25.47 -15.85
CA ALA A 329 -4.02 25.30 -16.54
C ALA A 329 -3.99 25.84 -17.98
N ALA A 330 -3.58 27.10 -18.16
CA ALA A 330 -3.29 27.66 -19.49
C ALA A 330 -1.79 27.49 -19.83
N TRP A 331 -1.46 26.42 -20.54
CA TRP A 331 -0.06 25.99 -20.72
C TRP A 331 0.74 26.85 -21.71
N ILE A 332 0.12 27.34 -22.79
CA ILE A 332 0.81 27.98 -23.93
C ILE A 332 1.68 29.16 -23.50
N GLY A 333 1.13 30.04 -22.66
CA GLY A 333 1.86 31.24 -22.20
C GLY A 333 3.11 30.90 -21.39
N HIS A 334 3.03 29.88 -20.55
CA HIS A 334 4.15 29.42 -19.74
C HIS A 334 5.22 28.75 -20.60
N THR A 335 4.82 27.82 -21.47
CA THR A 335 5.76 27.12 -22.36
C THR A 335 6.42 28.06 -23.37
N ALA A 336 5.69 29.05 -23.91
CA ALA A 336 6.27 30.04 -24.81
C ALA A 336 7.34 30.91 -24.13
N ALA A 337 7.21 31.19 -22.83
CA ALA A 337 8.22 31.94 -22.08
C ALA A 337 9.56 31.20 -21.99
N GLU A 338 9.56 29.87 -22.07
CA GLU A 338 10.76 29.04 -22.06
C GLU A 338 11.33 28.77 -23.45
N LEU A 339 10.45 28.56 -24.44
CA LEU A 339 10.86 28.20 -25.81
C LEU A 339 11.31 29.40 -26.66
N GLY A 340 10.77 30.59 -26.42
CA GLY A 340 11.03 31.80 -27.21
C GLY A 340 9.78 32.38 -27.85
N GLN A 341 9.95 33.42 -28.68
CA GLN A 341 8.81 34.15 -29.22
C GLN A 341 8.04 33.28 -30.21
N VAL A 342 6.76 33.01 -29.94
CA VAL A 342 5.87 32.35 -30.92
C VAL A 342 5.70 33.25 -32.13
N THR A 343 6.04 32.71 -33.30
CA THR A 343 6.01 33.43 -34.59
C THR A 343 4.86 33.01 -35.50
N GLY A 344 4.23 31.87 -35.22
CA GLY A 344 3.07 31.39 -35.97
C GLY A 344 2.52 30.08 -35.40
N VAL A 345 1.24 29.85 -35.66
CA VAL A 345 0.56 28.59 -35.36
C VAL A 345 -0.20 28.17 -36.62
N SER A 346 -0.02 26.91 -37.02
CA SER A 346 -0.81 26.30 -38.09
C SER A 346 -1.59 25.10 -37.55
N THR A 347 -2.69 24.77 -38.20
CA THR A 347 -3.59 23.69 -37.77
C THR A 347 -3.73 22.65 -38.89
N HIS A 348 -3.64 21.38 -38.50
CA HIS A 348 -3.72 20.22 -39.39
C HIS A 348 -4.72 19.21 -38.84
N LEU A 349 -5.42 18.52 -39.74
CA LEU A 349 -6.36 17.46 -39.38
C LEU A 349 -5.68 16.09 -39.19
N GLY A 350 -4.43 15.94 -39.58
CA GLY A 350 -3.69 14.68 -39.50
C GLY A 350 -2.20 14.82 -39.80
N TRP A 351 -1.44 13.77 -39.49
CA TRP A 351 0.03 13.79 -39.52
C TRP A 351 0.64 14.12 -40.88
N ALA A 352 -0.03 13.76 -41.98
CA ALA A 352 0.42 14.09 -43.33
C ALA A 352 0.55 15.61 -43.55
N GLY A 353 -0.35 16.42 -42.98
CA GLY A 353 -0.28 17.87 -43.04
C GLY A 353 0.92 18.44 -42.27
N VAL A 354 1.15 17.92 -41.07
CA VAL A 354 2.30 18.27 -40.24
C VAL A 354 3.60 17.95 -40.97
N PHE A 355 3.75 16.75 -41.53
CA PHE A 355 4.94 16.38 -42.28
C PHE A 355 5.13 17.21 -43.54
N GLY A 356 4.05 17.53 -44.26
CA GLY A 356 4.09 18.42 -45.41
C GLY A 356 4.60 19.82 -45.05
N GLU A 357 4.18 20.34 -43.89
CA GLU A 357 4.65 21.64 -43.40
C GLU A 357 6.14 21.62 -43.05
N PHE A 358 6.59 20.63 -42.26
CA PHE A 358 8.00 20.49 -41.92
C PHE A 358 8.89 20.28 -43.15
N ALA A 359 8.40 19.60 -44.18
CA ALA A 359 9.13 19.43 -45.44
C ALA A 359 9.43 20.76 -46.14
N GLY A 360 8.57 21.77 -45.96
CA GLY A 360 8.77 23.13 -46.45
C GLY A 360 9.69 24.01 -45.59
N MET A 361 10.13 23.53 -44.42
CA MET A 361 11.03 24.27 -43.54
C MET A 361 12.51 24.11 -43.93
N GLU A 362 13.32 25.10 -43.56
CA GLU A 362 14.78 25.00 -43.62
C GLU A 362 15.29 23.88 -42.71
N VAL A 363 16.32 23.17 -43.14
CA VAL A 363 16.98 22.16 -42.31
C VAL A 363 17.54 22.81 -41.03
N GLY A 364 17.26 22.18 -39.90
CA GLY A 364 17.62 22.66 -38.57
C GLY A 364 16.50 23.41 -37.85
N ARG A 365 15.42 23.80 -38.53
CA ARG A 365 14.27 24.47 -37.88
C ARG A 365 13.54 23.54 -36.93
N THR A 366 13.11 24.10 -35.80
CA THR A 366 12.33 23.42 -34.76
C THR A 366 10.96 24.04 -34.63
N ALA A 367 9.97 23.22 -34.27
CA ALA A 367 8.63 23.66 -33.92
C ALA A 367 8.02 22.66 -32.93
N LEU A 368 7.07 23.13 -32.13
CA LEU A 368 6.35 22.29 -31.18
C LEU A 368 5.08 21.78 -31.86
N VAL A 369 4.82 20.47 -31.79
CA VAL A 369 3.59 19.86 -32.28
C VAL A 369 2.68 19.59 -31.10
N TRP A 370 1.53 20.25 -31.06
CA TRP A 370 0.49 20.00 -30.06
C TRP A 370 -0.59 19.10 -30.66
N VAL A 371 -0.63 17.86 -30.18
CA VAL A 371 -1.62 16.85 -30.52
C VAL A 371 -2.82 17.02 -29.60
N ARG A 372 -3.99 17.32 -30.16
CA ARG A 372 -5.24 17.44 -29.38
C ARG A 372 -6.07 16.19 -29.56
N ARG A 373 -6.64 15.65 -28.48
CA ARG A 373 -7.45 14.43 -28.51
C ARG A 373 -8.79 14.61 -27.81
N ARG A 374 -9.78 13.88 -28.31
CA ARG A 374 -11.12 13.74 -27.75
C ARG A 374 -11.27 12.45 -26.96
N ASP A 375 -12.12 12.49 -25.95
CA ASP A 375 -12.64 11.30 -25.29
C ASP A 375 -13.73 10.62 -26.13
N ARG A 376 -14.27 9.51 -25.61
CA ARG A 376 -15.38 8.74 -26.22
C ARG A 376 -16.68 9.53 -26.38
N ARG A 377 -16.86 10.65 -25.68
CA ARG A 377 -18.02 11.54 -25.79
C ARG A 377 -17.76 12.71 -26.76
N GLY A 378 -16.57 12.78 -27.35
CA GLY A 378 -16.19 13.79 -28.33
C GLY A 378 -15.70 15.10 -27.73
N ARG A 379 -15.49 15.16 -26.41
CA ARG A 379 -14.96 16.35 -25.70
C ARG A 379 -13.45 16.35 -25.78
N GLU A 380 -12.83 17.51 -25.94
CA GLU A 380 -11.36 17.60 -25.85
C GLU A 380 -10.91 17.34 -24.41
N THR A 381 -9.97 16.42 -24.24
CA THR A 381 -9.61 15.89 -22.92
C THR A 381 -8.13 15.65 -22.73
N VAL A 382 -7.34 15.46 -23.78
CA VAL A 382 -5.89 15.26 -23.62
C VAL A 382 -5.14 15.93 -24.74
N GLY A 383 -4.18 16.79 -24.39
CA GLY A 383 -3.21 17.35 -25.31
C GLY A 383 -1.84 16.68 -25.12
N HIS A 384 -1.06 16.47 -26.18
CA HIS A 384 0.31 15.95 -26.09
C HIS A 384 1.27 16.85 -26.87
N LEU A 385 2.43 17.17 -26.30
CA LEU A 385 3.43 18.04 -26.89
C LEU A 385 4.63 17.23 -27.39
N LEU A 386 4.95 17.35 -28.68
CA LEU A 386 6.13 16.74 -29.30
C LEU A 386 7.06 17.81 -29.84
N ASN A 387 8.36 17.65 -29.60
CA ASN A 387 9.38 18.49 -30.21
C ASN A 387 9.65 18.00 -31.62
N GLY A 388 9.38 18.85 -32.61
CA GLY A 388 9.67 18.57 -34.02
C GLY A 388 10.90 19.31 -34.51
N ARG A 389 11.73 18.63 -35.29
CA ARG A 389 12.87 19.22 -36.00
C ARG A 389 12.90 18.76 -37.45
N ARG A 390 13.12 19.70 -38.36
CA ARG A 390 13.48 19.38 -39.74
C ARG A 390 14.96 18.97 -39.79
N ALA A 391 15.23 17.68 -40.04
CA ALA A 391 16.57 17.11 -40.28
C ALA A 391 16.75 16.81 -41.77
N GLU A 392 17.97 16.58 -42.29
CA GLU A 392 18.17 16.33 -43.74
C GLU A 392 17.28 15.18 -44.27
N GLY A 393 17.21 14.08 -43.53
CA GLY A 393 16.43 12.88 -43.86
C GLY A 393 14.91 12.95 -43.61
N GLY A 394 14.38 14.09 -43.15
CA GLY A 394 12.94 14.26 -42.91
C GLY A 394 12.63 14.96 -41.59
N VAL A 395 11.49 14.63 -41.01
CA VAL A 395 11.05 15.19 -39.72
C VAL A 395 11.46 14.24 -38.60
N GLN A 396 12.08 14.79 -37.56
CA GLN A 396 12.33 14.07 -36.31
C GLN A 396 11.36 14.60 -35.25
N LEU A 397 10.62 13.70 -34.62
CA LEU A 397 9.74 14.01 -33.50
C LEU A 397 10.28 13.33 -32.25
N ALA A 398 10.28 14.06 -31.13
CA ALA A 398 10.69 13.56 -29.83
C ALA A 398 9.65 13.92 -28.77
N ASP A 399 9.31 12.94 -27.93
CA ASP A 399 8.57 13.14 -26.69
C ASP A 399 9.58 13.53 -25.60
N GLY A 400 9.33 14.63 -24.89
CA GLY A 400 10.23 15.08 -23.82
C GLY A 400 10.17 14.21 -22.55
N THR A 401 9.14 13.36 -22.45
CA THR A 401 8.87 12.54 -21.27
C THR A 401 9.40 11.11 -21.40
N ARG A 402 9.77 10.68 -22.62
CA ARG A 402 10.19 9.30 -22.91
C ARG A 402 11.40 9.28 -23.88
N PRO A 403 12.36 8.37 -23.69
CA PRO A 403 13.50 8.24 -24.60
C PRO A 403 13.15 7.59 -25.93
N GLU A 404 12.05 6.83 -26.01
CA GLU A 404 11.60 6.18 -27.23
C GLU A 404 10.95 7.17 -28.22
N PRO A 405 11.03 6.90 -29.54
CA PRO A 405 10.28 7.66 -30.52
C PRO A 405 8.76 7.65 -30.24
N PRO A 406 8.06 8.78 -30.40
CA PRO A 406 6.62 8.84 -30.14
C PRO A 406 5.86 7.95 -31.13
N VAL A 407 4.89 7.20 -30.62
CA VAL A 407 3.93 6.46 -31.45
C VAL A 407 2.87 7.44 -31.94
N LEU A 408 2.79 7.60 -33.26
CA LEU A 408 1.81 8.49 -33.88
C LEU A 408 0.53 7.72 -34.12
N THR A 409 -0.55 8.15 -33.47
CA THR A 409 -1.88 7.57 -33.61
C THR A 409 -2.88 8.66 -34.00
N ASP A 410 -3.89 8.27 -34.78
CA ASP A 410 -5.06 9.10 -35.11
C ASP A 410 -6.22 8.83 -34.15
N GLU A 411 -6.05 7.93 -33.18
CA GLU A 411 -7.08 7.59 -32.20
C GLU A 411 -7.48 8.82 -31.36
N GLY A 412 -8.77 9.14 -31.41
CA GLY A 412 -9.32 10.31 -30.74
C GLY A 412 -8.78 11.65 -31.27
N LEU A 413 -8.04 11.69 -32.38
CA LEU A 413 -7.41 12.93 -32.86
C LEU A 413 -8.45 14.02 -33.15
N LEU A 414 -8.35 15.14 -32.45
CA LEU A 414 -9.12 16.37 -32.68
C LEU A 414 -8.45 17.25 -33.74
N GLY A 415 -7.12 17.34 -33.67
CA GLY A 415 -6.30 18.13 -34.55
C GLY A 415 -4.87 18.24 -34.06
N LEU A 416 -3.99 18.68 -34.95
CA LEU A 416 -2.57 18.88 -34.68
C LEU A 416 -2.26 20.36 -34.92
N HIS A 417 -1.62 21.03 -33.96
CA HIS A 417 -1.11 22.38 -34.15
C HIS A 417 0.40 22.38 -34.23
N VAL A 418 0.97 23.08 -35.21
CA VAL A 418 2.42 23.31 -35.27
C VAL A 418 2.69 24.74 -34.82
N ILE A 419 3.41 24.88 -33.72
CA ILE A 419 3.74 26.15 -33.08
C ILE A 419 5.19 26.48 -33.40
N HIS A 420 5.39 27.53 -34.18
CA HIS A 420 6.70 28.03 -34.59
C HIS A 420 7.21 29.04 -33.57
N TYR A 421 8.47 28.92 -33.18
CA TYR A 421 9.11 29.83 -32.24
C TYR A 421 10.52 30.22 -32.71
N ARG A 422 11.05 31.32 -32.16
CA ARG A 422 12.40 31.83 -32.44
C ARG A 422 13.15 32.20 -31.18
#